data_AF-A0A659QS18-F1
#
_entry.id   AF-A0A659QS18-F1
#
_cell.length_a   1.000
_cell.length_b   1.000
_cell.length_c   1.000
_cell.angle_alpha   90.00
_cell.angle_beta   90.00
_cell.angle_gamma   90.00
#
_symmetry.space_group_name_H-M   'P 1'
#
loop_
_entity.id
_entity.type
_entity.pdbx_description
1 polymer ?
#
loop_
_entity_poly.entity_id
_entity_poly.type
_entity_poly.pdbx_seq_one_letter_code
_entity_poly.pdbx_strand_id
1 'polypeptide(L)'
;PAAGAPPGTLHEMESEHGMLACVIAGAGIALMPASMLNSMPGHHQVEAWPLAEKWRWLSTWLMWRRGAMTRQLEAFIELLNAQLASVD
;
A
#
# COMPACT_ATOMS: atom_id res chain seq x y z
N PRO A 1 22.15 -5.28 -13.58
CA PRO A 1 21.22 -6.42 -13.75
C PRO A 1 21.51 -7.53 -12.72
N ALA A 2 20.71 -7.58 -11.65
CA ALA A 2 20.64 -8.74 -10.76
C ALA A 2 19.28 -9.42 -10.98
N ALA A 3 19.12 -10.02 -12.16
CA ALA A 3 17.94 -10.81 -12.47
C ALA A 3 18.31 -12.29 -12.26
N GLY A 4 17.99 -12.84 -11.10
CA GLY A 4 18.16 -14.30 -10.88
C GLY A 4 18.45 -14.78 -9.46
N ALA A 5 18.58 -13.91 -8.44
CA ALA A 5 18.62 -14.40 -7.07
C ALA A 5 17.19 -14.86 -6.68
N PRO A 6 16.98 -16.14 -6.31
CA PRO A 6 15.70 -16.55 -5.76
C PRO A 6 15.42 -15.70 -4.51
N PRO A 7 14.16 -15.27 -4.28
CA PRO A 7 13.80 -14.67 -3.01
C PRO A 7 14.23 -15.60 -1.88
N GLY A 8 14.71 -15.03 -0.78
CA GLY A 8 14.89 -15.79 0.46
C GLY A 8 13.55 -16.34 0.95
N THR A 9 13.53 -16.92 2.15
CA THR A 9 12.29 -17.41 2.75
C THR A 9 11.22 -16.31 2.77
N LEU A 10 10.09 -16.57 2.13
CA LEU A 10 8.94 -15.67 2.14
C LEU A 10 8.07 -15.99 3.35
N HIS A 11 7.77 -14.96 4.14
CA HIS A 11 6.83 -15.04 5.25
C HIS A 11 5.60 -14.20 4.91
N GLU A 12 4.45 -14.86 4.81
CA GLU A 12 3.17 -14.17 4.67
C GLU A 12 2.68 -13.75 6.06
N MET A 13 2.28 -12.49 6.18
CA MET A 13 1.72 -11.93 7.40
C MET A 13 0.43 -11.18 7.08
N GLU A 14 -0.65 -11.52 7.77
CA GLU A 14 -1.98 -10.90 7.60
C GLU A 14 -2.12 -9.54 8.32
N SER A 15 -1.03 -8.94 8.77
CA SER A 15 -1.04 -7.64 9.44
C SER A 15 0.13 -6.78 8.99
N GLU A 16 -0.17 -5.63 8.40
CA GLU A 16 0.84 -4.69 7.95
C GLU A 16 1.57 -4.02 9.12
N HIS A 17 0.89 -3.77 10.24
CA HIS A 17 1.53 -3.31 11.49
C HIS A 17 2.49 -4.35 12.05
N GLY A 18 2.08 -5.62 12.07
CA GLY A 18 2.96 -6.72 12.47
C GLY A 18 4.16 -6.86 11.54
N MET A 19 3.93 -6.74 10.23
CA MET A 19 4.97 -6.81 9.21
C MET A 19 6.00 -5.68 9.40
N LEU A 20 5.56 -4.44 9.61
CA LEU A 20 6.46 -3.31 9.90
C LEU A 20 7.21 -3.52 11.22
N ALA A 21 6.53 -3.97 12.28
CA ALA A 21 7.19 -4.23 13.56
C ALA A 21 8.29 -5.30 13.44
N CYS A 22 8.07 -6.35 12.65
CA CYS A 22 9.08 -7.37 12.38
C CYS A 22 10.28 -6.81 11.60
N VAL A 23 10.05 -5.93 10.61
CA VAL A 23 11.14 -5.24 9.89
C VAL A 23 11.93 -4.35 10.84
N ILE A 24 11.27 -3.54 11.67
CA ILE A 24 11.91 -2.70 12.69
C ILE A 24 12.76 -3.55 13.65
N ALA A 25 12.27 -4.73 14.03
CA ALA A 25 12.99 -5.67 14.88
C ALA A 25 14.15 -6.41 14.19
N GLY A 26 14.39 -6.16 12.89
CA GLY A 26 15.49 -6.75 12.14
C GLY A 26 15.22 -8.12 11.50
N ALA A 27 13.95 -8.51 11.34
CA ALA A 27 13.58 -9.80 10.75
C ALA A 27 13.80 -9.87 9.22
N GLY A 28 14.15 -8.76 8.56
CA GLY A 28 14.45 -8.71 7.13
C GLY A 28 13.81 -7.51 6.43
N ILE A 29 13.33 -7.73 5.21
CA ILE A 29 12.64 -6.72 4.38
C ILE A 29 11.18 -7.11 4.17
N ALA A 30 10.33 -6.12 3.96
CA ALA A 30 8.93 -6.30 3.62
C ALA A 30 8.56 -5.51 2.36
N LEU A 31 7.56 -6.00 1.62
CA LEU A 31 6.92 -5.25 0.55
C LEU A 31 5.61 -4.66 1.09
N MET A 32 5.45 -3.35 0.98
CA MET A 32 4.28 -2.64 1.50
C MET A 32 3.90 -1.47 0.60
N PRO A 33 2.59 -1.15 0.42
CA PRO A 33 2.18 0.10 -0.22
C PRO A 33 2.70 1.32 0.54
N ALA A 34 3.26 2.29 -0.18
CA ALA A 34 3.86 3.49 0.44
C ALA A 34 2.85 4.31 1.25
N SER A 35 1.61 4.43 0.78
CA SER A 35 0.53 5.12 1.50
C SER A 35 0.22 4.47 2.85
N MET A 36 0.28 3.14 2.92
CA MET A 36 0.10 2.41 4.17
C MET A 36 1.29 2.64 5.11
N LEU A 37 2.52 2.47 4.62
CA LEU A 37 3.73 2.71 5.42
C LEU A 37 3.72 4.11 6.05
N ASN A 38 3.43 5.15 5.25
CA ASN A 38 3.42 6.54 5.71
C ASN A 38 2.36 6.82 6.79
N SER A 39 1.29 6.01 6.85
CA SER A 39 0.25 6.14 7.87
C SER A 39 0.59 5.43 9.19
N MET A 40 1.62 4.58 9.22
CA MET A 40 1.91 3.73 10.37
C MET A 40 2.83 4.38 11.40
N PRO A 41 2.62 4.12 12.70
CA PRO A 41 3.59 4.46 13.74
C PRO A 41 4.93 3.79 13.48
N GLY A 42 6.03 4.54 13.67
CA GLY A 42 7.38 4.00 13.53
C GLY A 42 7.88 3.83 12.09
N HIS A 43 7.15 4.27 11.07
CA HIS A 43 7.62 4.21 9.67
C HIS A 43 8.97 4.92 9.43
N HIS A 44 9.30 5.92 10.25
CA HIS A 44 10.59 6.62 10.22
C HIS A 44 11.78 5.78 10.73
N GLN A 45 11.52 4.62 11.33
CA GLN A 45 12.56 3.71 11.83
C GLN A 45 13.06 2.73 10.76
N VAL A 46 12.51 2.81 9.54
CA VAL A 46 12.92 1.97 8.41
C VAL A 46 13.23 2.84 7.20
N GLU A 47 14.10 2.33 6.32
CA GLU A 47 14.32 2.93 5.01
C GLU A 47 13.40 2.27 3.97
N ALA A 48 12.74 3.10 3.16
CA ALA A 48 11.85 2.64 2.10
C ALA A 48 12.49 2.92 0.73
N TRP A 49 12.57 1.88 -0.10
CA TRP A 49 13.12 1.95 -1.45
C TRP A 49 12.03 1.60 -2.45
N PRO A 50 11.72 2.46 -3.44
CA PRO A 50 10.67 2.18 -4.41
C PRO A 50 11.08 0.99 -5.30
N LEU A 51 10.10 0.17 -5.65
CA LEU A 51 10.29 -0.84 -6.70
C LEU A 51 10.56 -0.17 -8.04
N ALA A 52 11.12 -0.94 -8.98
CA ALA A 52 11.26 -0.50 -10.37
C ALA A 52 9.90 -0.07 -10.94
N GLU A 53 9.90 0.94 -11.81
CA GLU A 53 8.70 1.62 -12.32
C GLU A 53 7.57 0.68 -12.76
N LYS A 54 7.93 -0.42 -13.43
CA LYS A 54 6.97 -1.41 -13.93
C LYS A 54 6.22 -2.21 -12.84
N TRP A 55 6.69 -2.18 -11.59
CA TRP A 55 6.17 -2.97 -10.47
C TRP A 55 5.70 -2.14 -9.28
N ARG A 56 5.96 -0.83 -9.27
CA ARG A 56 5.72 0.01 -8.08
C ARG A 56 4.27 0.48 -7.92
N TRP A 57 3.42 0.23 -8.90
CA TRP A 57 2.05 0.73 -8.94
C TRP A 57 1.03 -0.34 -8.55
N LEU A 58 0.10 0.03 -7.68
CA LEU A 58 -1.02 -0.79 -7.23
C LEU A 58 -2.33 -0.07 -7.58
N SER A 59 -3.27 -0.77 -8.22
CA SER A 59 -4.61 -0.23 -8.49
C SER A 59 -5.57 -0.55 -7.35
N THR A 60 -6.04 0.48 -6.64
CA THR A 60 -7.12 0.35 -5.65
C THR A 60 -8.45 0.77 -6.26
N TRP A 61 -9.43 -0.12 -6.27
CA TRP A 61 -10.73 0.11 -6.90
C TRP A 61 -11.79 0.44 -5.85
N LEU A 62 -12.54 1.52 -6.09
CA LEU A 62 -13.82 1.73 -5.40
C LEU A 62 -14.89 0.89 -6.10
N MET A 63 -15.54 0.00 -5.36
CA MET A 63 -16.49 -0.98 -5.92
C MET A 63 -17.86 -0.87 -5.25
N TRP A 64 -18.93 -1.05 -6.04
CA TRP A 64 -20.31 -1.14 -5.56
C TRP A 64 -21.11 -2.13 -6.42
N ARG A 65 -22.25 -2.60 -5.89
CA ARG A 65 -23.14 -3.50 -6.63
C ARG A 65 -23.90 -2.73 -7.72
N ARG A 66 -24.21 -3.41 -8.83
CA ARG A 66 -25.12 -2.89 -9.86
C ARG A 66 -26.45 -2.50 -9.22
N GLY A 67 -26.94 -1.30 -9.55
CA GLY A 67 -28.19 -0.75 -9.00
C GLY A 67 -28.08 -0.17 -7.59
N ALA A 68 -26.91 -0.22 -6.95
CA ALA A 68 -26.68 0.39 -5.63
C ALA A 68 -26.19 1.85 -5.70
N MET A 69 -26.30 2.50 -6.87
CA MET A 69 -25.93 3.90 -7.02
C MET A 69 -26.98 4.78 -6.35
N THR A 70 -26.61 5.38 -5.21
CA THR A 70 -27.45 6.32 -4.47
C THR A 70 -26.87 7.72 -4.57
N ARG A 71 -27.68 8.74 -4.31
CA ARG A 71 -27.23 10.14 -4.28
C ARG A 71 -26.11 10.38 -3.26
N GLN A 72 -26.12 9.62 -2.15
CA GLN A 72 -25.06 9.67 -1.14
C GLN A 72 -23.75 9.07 -1.66
N LEU A 73 -23.81 7.97 -2.43
CA LEU A 73 -22.64 7.39 -3.06
C LEU A 73 -22.07 8.31 -4.15
N GLU A 74 -22.92 8.95 -4.95
CA GLU A 74 -22.51 9.98 -5.92
C GLU A 74 -21.75 11.11 -5.23
N ALA A 75 -22.32 11.67 -4.17
CA ALA A 75 -21.66 12.73 -3.39
C ALA A 75 -20.33 12.25 -2.76
N PHE A 76 -20.27 11.02 -2.26
CA PHE A 76 -19.03 10.45 -1.73
C PHE A 76 -17.95 10.31 -2.81
N ILE A 77 -18.31 9.86 -4.01
CA ILE A 77 -17.40 9.74 -5.14
C ILE A 77 -16.86 11.12 -5.55
N GLU A 78 -17.72 12.14 -5.60
CA GLU A 78 -17.30 13.53 -5.89
C GLU A 78 -16.28 14.04 -4.87
N LEU A 79 -16.55 13.85 -3.57
CA LEU A 79 -15.62 14.23 -2.50
C LEU A 79 -14.31 13.45 -2.57
N LEU A 80 -14.37 12.14 -2.81
CA LEU A 80 -13.19 11.30 -2.92
C LEU A 80 -12.32 11.72 -4.11
N ASN A 81 -12.92 11.99 -5.27
CA ASN A 81 -12.18 12.44 -6.46
C ASN A 81 -11.52 13.81 -6.24
N ALA A 82 -12.22 14.74 -5.57
CA ALA A 82 -11.64 16.03 -5.20
C ALA A 82 -10.45 15.88 -4.25
N GLN A 83 -10.57 14.99 -3.26
CA GLN A 83 -9.48 14.66 -2.34
C GLN A 83 -8.28 14.05 -3.10
N LEU A 84 -8.52 13.07 -3.97
CA LEU A 84 -7.45 12.39 -4.72
C LEU A 84 -6.71 13.35 -5.68
N ALA A 85 -7.41 14.30 -6.30
CA ALA A 85 -6.79 15.33 -7.13
C ALA A 85 -5.91 16.32 -6.34
N SER A 86 -6.01 16.34 -5.01
CA SER A 86 -5.18 17.18 -4.14
C SER A 86 -3.89 16.51 -3.66
N VAL A 87 -3.73 15.20 -3.92
CA VAL A 87 -2.63 14.35 -3.42
C VAL A 87 -1.51 14.16 -4.47
N ASP A 88 -1.48 15.00 -5.51
CA ASP A 88 -0.39 15.06 -6.50
C ASP A 88 0.96 15.51 -5.88
#